data_AF-A0A2E5B7V4-F1
#
_entry.id   AF-A0A2E5B7V4-F1
#
_cell.length_a   1.000
_cell.length_b   1.000
_cell.length_c   1.000
_cell.angle_alpha   90.00
_cell.angle_beta   90.00
_cell.angle_gamma   90.00
#
_symmetry.space_group_name_H-M   'P 1'
#
loop_
_entity.id
_entity.type
_entity.pdbx_description
1 polymer ?
#
loop_
_entity_poly.entity_id
_entity_poly.type
_entity_poly.pdbx_seq_one_letter_code
_entity_poly.pdbx_strand_id
1 'polypeptide(L)'
;MFCLRHPAHLPFNHKASQLGTVRHSMDVDEILAELLPQVPENVFTRWLSQRVSLIWLEEDDSRLGMTRFEEGNVELVRRRRLSLDPGPITIGLHPRLLDEPALLRHTLTHELIHASGVLNHSKELHDAVDEIAPGVSISDSPMLQEKREEYLDSAKVKSWSCKHCGYEWKRSTVRKPIRCHKCARPL
;
A
#
# COMPACT_ATOMS: atom_id res chain seq x y z
N MET A 1 42.66 17.26 -39.79
CA MET A 1 42.72 15.83 -39.37
C MET A 1 41.59 15.61 -38.38
N PHE A 2 40.41 15.26 -38.89
CA PHE A 2 39.19 15.07 -38.12
C PHE A 2 39.10 13.61 -37.67
N CYS A 3 38.90 13.36 -36.38
CA CYS A 3 38.46 12.06 -35.87
C CYS A 3 37.06 12.21 -35.28
N LEU A 4 36.13 11.45 -35.86
CA LEU A 4 34.71 11.39 -35.58
C LEU A 4 34.41 10.25 -34.60
N ARG A 5 33.51 10.55 -33.65
CA ARG A 5 32.43 9.72 -33.05
C ARG A 5 32.68 8.25 -32.65
N HIS A 6 32.40 7.91 -31.38
CA HIS A 6 31.13 7.32 -30.90
C HIS A 6 31.23 6.87 -29.42
N PRO A 7 30.09 6.71 -28.71
CA PRO A 7 30.02 6.61 -27.25
C PRO A 7 30.22 5.18 -26.72
N ALA A 8 30.71 5.09 -25.49
CA ALA A 8 30.83 3.84 -24.75
C ALA A 8 29.47 3.34 -24.27
N HIS A 9 28.97 2.29 -24.91
CA HIS A 9 27.95 1.39 -24.35
C HIS A 9 28.64 0.46 -23.34
N LEU A 10 28.15 0.44 -22.11
CA LEU A 10 28.47 -0.62 -21.13
C LEU A 10 27.29 -1.61 -21.04
N PRO A 11 27.56 -2.92 -20.92
CA PRO A 11 26.57 -3.95 -21.13
C PRO A 11 25.66 -4.16 -19.91
N PHE A 12 24.36 -4.15 -20.18
CA PHE A 12 23.31 -4.72 -19.32
C PHE A 12 23.52 -6.24 -19.19
N ASN A 13 23.64 -6.73 -17.96
CA ASN A 13 23.82 -8.15 -17.69
C ASN A 13 22.46 -8.78 -17.33
N HIS A 14 21.73 -9.25 -18.34
CA HIS A 14 20.55 -10.10 -18.15
C HIS A 14 21.00 -11.53 -17.86
N LYS A 15 20.79 -12.00 -16.62
CA LYS A 15 20.67 -13.44 -16.36
C LYS A 15 19.20 -13.81 -16.38
N ALA A 16 18.76 -14.28 -17.55
CA ALA A 16 17.53 -15.02 -17.71
C ALA A 16 17.64 -16.35 -16.95
N SER A 17 16.75 -16.57 -15.98
CA SER A 17 16.42 -17.90 -15.51
C SER A 17 15.04 -18.22 -16.06
N GLN A 18 14.99 -19.03 -17.11
CA GLN A 18 13.75 -19.59 -17.63
C GLN A 18 13.42 -20.84 -16.83
N LEU A 19 12.33 -20.79 -16.06
CA LEU A 19 11.59 -21.99 -15.66
C LEU A 19 10.14 -21.60 -15.29
N GLY A 20 9.18 -22.12 -16.06
CA GLY A 20 7.83 -22.41 -15.57
C GLY A 20 6.78 -21.30 -15.63
N THR A 21 5.77 -21.53 -16.48
CA THR A 21 4.43 -20.92 -16.46
C THR A 21 4.34 -19.50 -16.98
N VAL A 22 3.70 -19.33 -18.14
CA VAL A 22 3.18 -18.04 -18.62
C VAL A 22 2.04 -17.61 -17.67
N ARG A 23 2.40 -17.09 -16.50
CA ARG A 23 1.59 -16.04 -15.86
C ARG A 23 1.84 -14.80 -16.71
N HIS A 24 0.79 -14.17 -17.21
CA HIS A 24 0.91 -12.77 -17.62
C HIS A 24 1.37 -12.00 -16.38
N SER A 25 2.68 -11.82 -16.22
CA SER A 25 3.23 -11.06 -15.10
C SER A 25 2.76 -9.64 -15.30
N MET A 26 1.87 -9.18 -14.44
CA MET A 26 1.58 -7.76 -14.36
C MET A 26 2.90 -7.04 -14.12
N ASP A 27 3.26 -6.14 -15.03
CA ASP A 27 4.42 -5.30 -14.86
C ASP A 27 4.04 -4.17 -13.89
N VAL A 28 4.57 -4.24 -12.68
CA VAL A 28 4.27 -3.26 -11.63
C VAL A 28 4.81 -1.87 -12.00
N ASP A 29 5.88 -1.81 -12.80
CA ASP A 29 6.41 -0.54 -13.29
C ASP A 29 5.45 0.11 -14.29
N GLU A 30 4.73 -0.67 -15.10
CA GLU A 30 3.65 -0.16 -15.96
C GLU A 30 2.49 0.39 -15.14
N ILE A 31 2.06 -0.32 -14.09
CA ILE A 31 1.01 0.15 -13.18
C ILE A 31 1.44 1.44 -12.48
N LEU A 32 2.69 1.51 -12.01
CA LEU A 32 3.23 2.71 -11.39
C LEU A 32 3.18 3.89 -12.36
N ALA A 33 3.63 3.71 -13.60
CA ALA A 33 3.60 4.75 -14.63
C ALA A 33 2.16 5.22 -14.95
N GLU A 34 1.18 4.32 -14.90
CA GLU A 34 -0.23 4.64 -15.09
C GLU A 34 -0.84 5.42 -13.90
N LEU A 35 -0.45 5.07 -12.67
CA LEU A 35 -1.02 5.68 -11.45
C LEU A 35 -0.40 7.04 -11.13
N LEU A 36 0.88 7.26 -11.43
CA LEU A 36 1.61 8.50 -11.10
C LEU A 36 0.87 9.79 -11.55
N PRO A 37 0.33 9.89 -12.79
CA PRO A 37 -0.41 11.08 -13.23
C PRO A 37 -1.76 11.29 -12.53
N GLN A 38 -2.30 10.26 -11.88
CA GLN A 38 -3.61 10.30 -11.21
C GLN A 38 -3.49 10.77 -9.75
N VAL A 39 -2.27 10.76 -9.19
CA VAL A 39 -2.03 11.21 -7.81
C VAL A 39 -2.38 12.69 -7.67
N PRO A 40 -3.22 13.08 -6.69
CA PRO A 40 -3.57 14.48 -6.48
C PRO A 40 -2.34 15.35 -6.19
N GLU A 41 -2.44 16.64 -6.56
CA GLU A 41 -1.38 17.59 -6.28
C GLU A 41 -1.22 17.81 -4.77
N ASN A 42 -0.04 17.44 -4.27
CA ASN A 42 0.39 17.54 -2.90
C ASN A 42 1.84 18.03 -2.85
N VAL A 43 2.35 18.25 -1.64
CA VAL A 43 3.66 18.88 -1.40
C VAL A 43 4.79 18.21 -2.20
N PHE A 44 4.76 16.88 -2.34
CA PHE A 44 5.81 16.12 -3.01
C PHE A 44 5.47 15.58 -4.40
N THR A 45 4.25 15.80 -4.92
CA THR A 45 3.77 15.18 -6.17
C THR A 45 4.73 15.37 -7.35
N ARG A 46 5.33 16.56 -7.48
CA ARG A 46 6.27 16.90 -8.56
C ARG A 46 7.57 16.08 -8.58
N TRP A 47 7.91 15.39 -7.50
CA TRP A 47 9.14 14.58 -7.41
C TRP A 47 8.87 13.07 -7.49
N LEU A 48 7.61 12.62 -7.49
CA LEU A 48 7.29 11.20 -7.37
C LEU A 48 7.96 10.35 -8.46
N SER A 49 7.89 10.79 -9.71
CA SER A 49 8.49 10.07 -10.85
C SER A 49 10.02 9.93 -10.79
N GLN A 50 10.70 10.73 -9.96
CA GLN A 50 12.16 10.73 -9.82
C GLN A 50 12.64 10.14 -8.49
N ARG A 51 11.77 10.12 -7.47
CA ARG A 51 12.13 9.76 -6.09
C ARG A 51 11.56 8.43 -5.64
N VAL A 52 10.47 7.96 -6.24
CA VAL A 52 9.85 6.68 -5.88
C VAL A 52 10.62 5.53 -6.51
N SER A 53 10.91 4.53 -5.68
CA SER A 53 11.42 3.22 -6.07
C SER A 53 10.53 2.15 -5.47
N LEU A 54 10.32 1.05 -6.19
CA LEU A 54 9.54 -0.09 -5.72
C LEU A 54 10.45 -1.19 -5.21
N ILE A 55 10.04 -1.83 -4.12
CA ILE A 55 10.63 -3.08 -3.64
C ILE A 55 9.53 -4.08 -3.32
N TRP A 56 9.87 -5.37 -3.38
CA TRP A 56 9.05 -6.41 -2.78
C TRP A 56 9.39 -6.53 -1.31
N LEU A 57 8.36 -6.63 -0.47
CA LEU A 57 8.50 -7.01 0.93
C LEU A 57 8.80 -8.51 1.04
N GLU A 58 9.26 -8.92 2.22
CA GLU A 58 9.39 -10.34 2.55
C GLU A 58 8.02 -11.04 2.51
N GLU A 59 8.01 -12.33 2.17
CA GLU A 59 6.77 -13.11 2.03
C GLU A 59 5.99 -13.25 3.35
N ASP A 60 6.68 -13.12 4.49
CA ASP A 60 6.11 -13.19 5.83
C ASP A 60 5.78 -11.81 6.43
N ASP A 61 5.92 -10.73 5.66
CA ASP A 61 5.58 -9.39 6.14
C ASP A 61 4.07 -9.27 6.39
N SER A 62 3.71 -8.77 7.55
CA SER A 62 2.31 -8.54 7.91
C SER A 62 1.62 -7.44 7.09
N ARG A 63 2.39 -6.56 6.43
CA ARG A 63 1.91 -5.39 5.70
C ARG A 63 1.66 -5.74 4.23
N LEU A 64 0.60 -5.17 3.65
CA LEU A 64 0.35 -5.23 2.21
C LEU A 64 1.23 -4.23 1.43
N GLY A 65 1.38 -3.04 2.01
CA GLY A 65 2.13 -1.93 1.44
C GLY A 65 2.84 -1.13 2.54
N MET A 66 3.88 -0.41 2.16
CA MET A 66 4.53 0.58 3.01
C MET A 66 5.17 1.68 2.17
N THR A 67 5.24 2.87 2.75
CA THR A 67 6.00 4.02 2.22
C THR A 67 7.07 4.42 3.21
N ARG A 68 8.31 4.54 2.74
CA ARG A 68 9.46 4.98 3.54
C ARG A 68 10.15 6.17 2.88
N PHE A 69 10.36 7.22 3.67
CA PHE A 69 11.20 8.35 3.31
C PHE A 69 12.60 8.11 3.86
N GLU A 70 13.60 7.96 3.00
CA GLU A 70 14.94 7.49 3.38
C GLU A 70 15.72 8.52 4.21
N GLU A 71 15.39 9.80 4.07
CA GLU A 71 15.99 10.89 4.87
C GLU A 71 15.52 10.90 6.34
N GLY A 72 14.50 10.10 6.67
CA GLY A 72 13.94 9.96 8.01
C GLY A 72 12.91 11.04 8.39
N ASN A 73 12.27 10.83 9.55
CA ASN A 73 11.09 11.60 9.96
C ASN A 73 11.36 13.10 10.20
N VAL A 74 12.54 13.44 10.73
CA VAL A 74 12.91 14.84 10.99
C VAL A 74 13.01 15.63 9.69
N GLU A 75 13.70 15.05 8.69
CA GLU A 75 13.82 15.66 7.38
C GLU A 75 12.50 15.66 6.61
N LEU A 76 11.68 14.60 6.73
CA LEU A 76 10.34 14.57 6.16
C LEU A 76 9.50 15.78 6.60
N VAL A 77 9.45 16.05 7.92
CA VAL A 77 8.68 17.19 8.45
C VAL A 77 9.24 18.52 7.93
N ARG A 78 10.56 18.68 7.92
CA ARG A 78 11.22 19.90 7.45
C ARG A 78 10.98 20.15 5.96
N ARG A 79 11.23 19.14 5.12
CA ARG A 79 11.09 19.20 3.66
C ARG A 79 9.64 19.40 3.25
N ARG A 80 8.69 18.76 3.94
CA ARG A 80 7.26 18.99 3.72
C ARG A 80 6.85 20.42 4.06
N ARG A 81 7.26 20.95 5.21
CA ARG A 81 6.93 22.33 5.61
C ARG A 81 7.50 23.38 4.65
N LEU A 82 8.69 23.13 4.12
CA LEU A 82 9.41 24.05 3.23
C LEU A 82 9.16 23.75 1.74
N SER A 83 8.29 22.78 1.41
CA SER A 83 8.05 22.30 0.05
C SER A 83 9.36 22.04 -0.71
N LEU A 84 10.30 21.36 -0.06
CA LEU A 84 11.58 20.92 -0.62
C LEU A 84 11.46 19.49 -1.15
N ASP A 85 12.44 19.10 -1.95
CA ASP A 85 12.59 17.73 -2.42
C ASP A 85 12.55 16.75 -1.24
N PRO A 86 11.72 15.69 -1.27
CA PRO A 86 11.60 14.72 -0.18
C PRO A 86 12.83 13.83 0.00
N GLY A 87 13.75 13.79 -0.97
CA GLY A 87 14.78 12.76 -1.05
C GLY A 87 14.22 11.43 -1.58
N PRO A 88 15.01 10.34 -1.55
CA PRO A 88 14.56 9.04 -2.00
C PRO A 88 13.36 8.52 -1.19
N ILE A 89 12.40 7.93 -1.90
CA ILE A 89 11.20 7.30 -1.34
C ILE A 89 11.17 5.84 -1.80
N THR A 90 10.98 4.93 -0.87
CA THR A 90 10.76 3.52 -1.19
C THR A 90 9.31 3.16 -0.88
N ILE A 91 8.63 2.58 -1.86
CA ILE A 91 7.35 1.92 -1.68
C ILE A 91 7.60 0.41 -1.70
N GLY A 92 7.23 -0.26 -0.62
CA GLY A 92 7.27 -1.72 -0.52
C GLY A 92 5.89 -2.31 -0.76
N LEU A 93 5.81 -3.38 -1.55
CA LEU A 93 4.58 -4.12 -1.82
C LEU A 93 4.75 -5.58 -1.41
N HIS A 94 3.71 -6.19 -0.87
CA HIS A 94 3.71 -7.62 -0.56
C HIS A 94 3.64 -8.45 -1.85
N PRO A 95 4.51 -9.47 -2.06
CA PRO A 95 4.60 -10.19 -3.33
C PRO A 95 3.30 -10.92 -3.74
N ARG A 96 2.53 -11.43 -2.78
CA ARG A 96 1.19 -12.02 -3.02
C ARG A 96 0.17 -11.08 -3.69
N LEU A 97 0.40 -9.76 -3.69
CA LEU A 97 -0.46 -8.81 -4.41
C LEU A 97 -0.49 -9.09 -5.92
N LEU A 98 0.52 -9.77 -6.49
CA LEU A 98 0.53 -10.18 -7.89
C LEU A 98 -0.62 -11.14 -8.25
N ASP A 99 -1.16 -11.86 -7.26
CA ASP A 99 -2.32 -12.73 -7.46
C ASP A 99 -3.66 -11.98 -7.37
N GLU A 100 -3.66 -10.72 -6.90
CA GLU A 100 -4.84 -9.89 -6.71
C GLU A 100 -4.68 -8.48 -7.34
N PRO A 101 -4.78 -8.35 -8.67
CA PRO A 101 -4.51 -7.12 -9.42
C PRO A 101 -5.20 -5.85 -8.90
N ALA A 102 -6.47 -5.95 -8.52
CA ALA A 102 -7.23 -4.82 -8.01
C ALA A 102 -6.72 -4.36 -6.64
N LEU A 103 -6.36 -5.32 -5.76
CA LEU A 103 -5.80 -5.03 -4.45
C LEU A 103 -4.39 -4.45 -4.57
N LEU A 104 -3.59 -4.94 -5.52
CA LEU A 104 -2.28 -4.36 -5.84
C LEU A 104 -2.42 -2.89 -6.22
N ARG A 105 -3.29 -2.58 -7.18
CA ARG A 105 -3.52 -1.20 -7.63
C ARG A 105 -3.98 -0.31 -6.50
N HIS A 106 -4.97 -0.75 -5.71
CA HIS A 106 -5.45 0.01 -4.55
C HIS A 106 -4.33 0.27 -3.54
N THR A 107 -3.54 -0.76 -3.20
CA THR A 107 -2.42 -0.64 -2.26
C THR A 107 -1.35 0.31 -2.79
N LEU A 108 -0.95 0.19 -4.05
CA LEU A 108 0.05 1.08 -4.64
C LEU A 108 -0.43 2.53 -4.72
N THR A 109 -1.69 2.77 -5.10
CA THR A 109 -2.31 4.10 -5.05
C THR A 109 -2.25 4.68 -3.63
N HIS A 110 -2.61 3.88 -2.62
CA HIS A 110 -2.55 4.28 -1.22
C HIS A 110 -1.14 4.73 -0.80
N GLU A 111 -0.12 3.95 -1.14
CA GLU A 111 1.27 4.29 -0.86
C GLU A 111 1.77 5.50 -1.67
N LEU A 112 1.34 5.66 -2.92
CA LEU A 112 1.67 6.84 -3.74
C LEU A 112 1.09 8.14 -3.16
N ILE A 113 -0.14 8.11 -2.63
CA ILE A 113 -0.71 9.27 -1.94
C ILE A 113 0.10 9.59 -0.68
N HIS A 114 0.57 8.57 0.06
CA HIS A 114 1.51 8.79 1.16
C HIS A 114 2.83 9.42 0.69
N ALA A 115 3.42 8.89 -0.38
CA ALA A 115 4.65 9.41 -0.98
C ALA A 115 4.50 10.86 -1.45
N SER A 116 3.30 11.28 -1.86
CA SER A 116 2.99 12.65 -2.27
C SER A 116 3.02 13.68 -1.11
N GLY A 117 3.15 13.21 0.13
CA GLY A 117 3.28 14.05 1.33
C GLY A 117 2.03 14.11 2.19
N VAL A 118 1.05 13.23 1.96
CA VAL A 118 -0.13 13.07 2.84
C VAL A 118 0.17 12.01 3.88
N LEU A 119 0.34 12.41 5.14
CA LEU A 119 0.87 11.51 6.19
C LEU A 119 -0.21 10.88 7.07
N ASN A 120 -1.46 11.30 6.94
CA ASN A 120 -2.58 10.87 7.77
C ASN A 120 -3.69 10.23 6.94
N HIS A 121 -4.31 9.18 7.49
CA HIS A 121 -5.50 8.53 6.94
C HIS A 121 -6.74 9.39 7.21
N SER A 122 -6.90 10.43 6.40
CA SER A 122 -8.07 11.32 6.39
C SER A 122 -9.16 10.78 5.46
N LYS A 123 -10.39 11.30 5.58
CA LYS A 123 -11.47 10.92 4.65
C LYS A 123 -11.11 11.33 3.23
N GLU A 124 -10.53 12.51 3.08
CA GLU A 124 -10.10 13.07 1.80
C GLU A 124 -9.06 12.17 1.12
N LEU A 125 -8.12 11.61 1.89
CA LEU A 125 -7.18 10.60 1.38
C LEU A 125 -7.93 9.35 0.91
N HIS A 126 -8.84 8.81 1.73
CA HIS A 126 -9.58 7.60 1.37
C HIS A 126 -10.43 7.79 0.10
N ASP A 127 -11.12 8.92 -0.01
CA ASP A 127 -11.91 9.26 -1.19
C ASP A 127 -11.03 9.35 -2.44
N ALA A 128 -9.85 9.98 -2.34
CA ALA A 128 -8.91 10.09 -3.45
C ALA A 128 -8.32 8.74 -3.88
N VAL A 129 -7.98 7.87 -2.92
CA VAL A 129 -7.57 6.49 -3.24
C VAL A 129 -8.69 5.77 -3.97
N ASP A 130 -9.91 5.80 -3.44
CA ASP A 130 -11.06 5.08 -4.00
C ASP A 130 -11.47 5.59 -5.38
N GLU A 131 -11.26 6.87 -5.70
CA GLU A 131 -11.51 7.44 -7.03
C GLU A 131 -10.53 6.89 -8.08
N ILE A 132 -9.26 6.71 -7.72
CA ILE A 132 -8.19 6.26 -8.62
C ILE A 132 -8.18 4.73 -8.75
N ALA A 133 -8.27 4.05 -7.60
CA ALA A 133 -8.22 2.60 -7.50
C ALA A 133 -9.18 2.16 -6.38
N PRO A 134 -10.45 1.87 -6.71
CA PRO A 134 -11.46 1.47 -5.72
C PRO A 134 -11.00 0.29 -4.85
N GLY A 135 -11.28 0.36 -3.55
CA GLY A 135 -10.99 -0.72 -2.62
C GLY A 135 -11.65 -2.05 -3.00
N VAL A 136 -10.97 -3.15 -2.67
CA VAL A 136 -11.52 -4.51 -2.83
C VAL A 136 -12.29 -4.90 -1.57
N SER A 137 -13.48 -5.48 -1.76
CA SER A 137 -14.25 -5.96 -0.61
C SER A 137 -13.55 -7.16 0.05
N ILE A 138 -13.68 -7.30 1.37
CA ILE A 138 -13.07 -8.44 2.09
C ILE A 138 -13.60 -9.77 1.54
N SER A 139 -14.88 -9.88 1.17
CA SER A 139 -15.45 -11.12 0.64
C SER A 139 -14.87 -11.52 -0.72
N ASP A 140 -14.34 -10.55 -1.48
CA ASP A 140 -13.83 -10.78 -2.83
C ASP A 140 -12.31 -11.00 -2.87
N SER A 141 -11.62 -10.85 -1.73
CA SER A 141 -10.18 -10.99 -1.60
C SER A 141 -9.80 -12.09 -0.60
N PRO A 142 -9.26 -13.23 -1.07
CA PRO A 142 -8.70 -14.25 -0.20
C PRO A 142 -7.61 -13.70 0.74
N MET A 143 -6.74 -12.81 0.25
CA MET A 143 -5.69 -12.21 1.06
C MET A 143 -6.25 -11.33 2.18
N LEU A 144 -7.29 -10.52 1.92
CA LEU A 144 -7.94 -9.72 2.97
C LEU A 144 -8.70 -10.58 3.98
N GLN A 145 -9.25 -11.72 3.58
CA GLN A 145 -9.87 -12.68 4.50
C GLN A 145 -8.84 -13.27 5.46
N GLU A 146 -7.71 -13.74 4.94
CA GLU A 146 -6.60 -14.28 5.73
C GLU A 146 -6.05 -13.23 6.70
N LYS A 147 -5.76 -12.01 6.23
CA LYS A 147 -5.30 -10.91 7.10
C LYS A 147 -6.31 -10.57 8.20
N ARG A 148 -7.61 -10.63 7.90
CA ARG A 148 -8.66 -10.45 8.90
C ARG A 148 -8.62 -11.57 9.94
N GLU A 149 -8.45 -12.82 9.53
CA GLU A 149 -8.36 -13.98 10.41
C GLU A 149 -7.11 -13.90 11.30
N GLU A 150 -5.93 -13.64 10.73
CA GLU A 150 -4.67 -13.38 11.46
C GLU A 150 -4.86 -12.31 12.54
N TYR A 151 -5.52 -11.20 12.19
CA TYR A 151 -5.81 -10.13 13.14
C TYR A 151 -6.76 -10.59 14.27
N LEU A 152 -7.82 -11.32 13.94
CA LEU A 152 -8.77 -11.84 14.93
C LEU A 152 -8.09 -12.86 15.88
N ASP A 153 -7.18 -13.67 15.35
CA ASP A 153 -6.42 -14.69 16.08
C ASP A 153 -5.29 -14.10 16.95
N SER A 154 -4.71 -12.96 16.57
CA SER A 154 -3.76 -12.23 17.41
C SER A 154 -4.42 -11.25 18.39
N ALA A 155 -5.70 -10.92 18.19
CA ALA A 155 -6.38 -9.92 19.01
C ALA A 155 -6.53 -10.33 20.49
N LYS A 156 -6.16 -9.42 21.41
CA LYS A 156 -6.29 -9.61 22.87
C LYS A 156 -7.73 -9.86 23.32
N VAL A 157 -8.70 -9.21 22.68
CA VAL A 157 -10.11 -9.37 22.99
C VAL A 157 -10.72 -10.43 22.08
N LYS A 158 -11.13 -11.56 22.66
CA LYS A 158 -11.68 -12.74 21.97
C LYS A 158 -13.19 -12.85 21.98
N SER A 159 -13.86 -12.15 22.90
CA SER A 159 -15.31 -12.10 23.00
C SER A 159 -15.78 -10.68 23.33
N TRP A 160 -17.03 -10.41 23.03
CA TRP A 160 -17.73 -9.20 23.41
C TRP A 160 -18.85 -9.57 24.38
N SER A 161 -19.06 -8.73 25.40
CA SER A 161 -20.14 -8.90 26.38
C SER A 161 -21.00 -7.66 26.45
N CYS A 162 -22.32 -7.82 26.45
CA CYS A 162 -23.26 -6.72 26.67
C CYS A 162 -23.45 -6.42 28.16
N LYS A 163 -23.13 -5.20 28.59
CA LYS A 163 -23.33 -4.75 29.98
C LYS A 163 -24.80 -4.69 30.41
N HIS A 164 -25.74 -4.60 29.45
CA HIS A 164 -27.17 -4.49 29.75
C HIS A 164 -27.87 -5.83 29.93
N CYS A 165 -27.60 -6.82 29.08
CA CYS A 165 -28.31 -8.11 29.09
C CYS A 165 -27.40 -9.31 29.39
N GLY A 166 -26.10 -9.09 29.62
CA GLY A 166 -25.12 -10.13 29.91
C GLY A 166 -24.77 -11.04 28.73
N TYR A 167 -25.36 -10.83 27.54
CA TYR A 167 -25.07 -11.68 26.37
C TYR A 167 -23.60 -11.56 25.96
N GLU A 168 -22.93 -12.70 25.82
CA GLU A 168 -21.54 -12.81 25.37
C GLU A 168 -21.46 -13.56 24.03
N TRP A 169 -20.57 -13.12 23.14
CA TRP A 169 -20.33 -13.79 21.86
C TRP A 169 -18.87 -13.66 21.41
N LYS A 170 -18.40 -14.64 20.64
CA LYS A 170 -17.06 -14.63 20.05
C LYS A 170 -16.87 -13.43 19.13
N ARG A 171 -15.70 -12.79 19.20
CA ARG A 171 -15.31 -11.74 18.29
C ARG A 171 -15.16 -12.31 16.88
N SER A 172 -15.99 -11.81 15.98
CA SER A 172 -15.93 -12.13 14.55
C SER A 172 -15.57 -10.93 13.67
N THR A 173 -15.51 -9.71 14.24
CA THR A 173 -15.27 -8.46 13.51
C THR A 173 -14.00 -7.76 13.99
N VAL A 174 -13.34 -7.05 13.07
CA VAL A 174 -12.16 -6.23 13.39
C VAL A 174 -12.53 -5.11 14.37
N ARG A 175 -13.66 -4.42 14.14
CA ARG A 175 -14.16 -3.37 15.04
C ARG A 175 -15.12 -3.95 16.08
N LYS A 176 -15.11 -3.37 17.29
CA LYS A 176 -16.14 -3.65 18.30
C LYS A 176 -17.51 -3.29 17.72
N PRO A 177 -18.53 -4.17 17.79
CA PRO A 177 -19.87 -3.82 17.38
C PRO A 177 -20.40 -2.62 18.18
N ILE A 178 -21.22 -1.79 17.55
CA ILE A 178 -21.80 -0.59 18.21
C ILE A 178 -22.99 -0.98 19.10
N ARG A 179 -23.68 -2.08 18.75
CA ARG A 179 -24.89 -2.56 19.43
C ARG A 179 -24.81 -4.05 19.76
N CYS A 180 -25.53 -4.45 20.80
CA CYS A 180 -25.68 -5.85 21.19
C CYS A 180 -26.51 -6.62 20.17
N HIS A 181 -26.03 -7.79 19.77
CA HIS A 181 -26.72 -8.66 18.80
C HIS A 181 -28.04 -9.23 19.34
N LYS A 182 -28.20 -9.27 20.67
CA LYS A 182 -29.40 -9.81 21.34
C LYS A 182 -30.44 -8.75 21.70
N CYS A 183 -30.03 -7.65 22.35
CA CYS A 183 -30.97 -6.64 22.86
C CYS A 183 -30.92 -5.29 22.11
N ALA A 184 -30.10 -5.17 21.06
CA ALA A 184 -29.90 -3.96 20.25
C ALA A 184 -29.45 -2.69 21.02
N ARG A 185 -29.21 -2.78 22.33
CA ARG A 185 -28.66 -1.67 23.13
C ARG A 185 -27.21 -1.40 22.74
N PRO A 186 -26.73 -0.14 22.85
CA PRO A 186 -25.31 0.18 22.72
C PRO A 186 -24.42 -0.67 23.65
N LEU A 187 -23.20 -0.95 23.19
CA LEU A 187 -22.24 -1.86 23.85
C LEU A 187 -21.17 -1.18 24.68
#